data_AF-A0A1Q3ZLM6-F1
#
_entry.id   AF-A0A1Q3ZLM6-F1
#
_cell.length_a   1.000
_cell.length_b   1.000
_cell.length_c   1.000
_cell.angle_alpha   90.00
_cell.angle_beta   90.00
_cell.angle_gamma   90.00
#
_symmetry.space_group_name_H-M   'P 1'
#
loop_
_entity.id
_entity.type
_entity.pdbx_description
1 polymer ?
#
loop_
_entity_poly.entity_id
_entity_poly.type
_entity_poly.pdbx_seq_one_letter_code
_entity_poly.pdbx_strand_id
1 'polypeptide(L)'
;MNKLLIFIITAVVLLLNNNSTAQEDTSAYHTELNPVKIVRSNSAYAYELKRVQKLYPYALYAAAILHELDDELASMDKKRQIKKTSKETQSKLFDEFNYMIKDLYRSEGKLLMKLIHRETGMTVDEIIRRYRGKLQATVYTSMAKMFEQDLTVRYDPSGKDKLTEKVIQDIKNEAVYFDPTYKKVTKEEYKEGMKEYRTSKKEMRQEKRERKKDERKEKRQASKK
;
A
#
# COMPACT_ATOMS: atom_id res chain seq x y z
N MET A 1 -3.76 -74.72 -20.67
CA MET A 1 -3.88 -73.36 -20.10
C MET A 1 -3.86 -73.49 -18.60
N ASN A 2 -2.83 -72.99 -17.91
CA ASN A 2 -2.77 -73.10 -16.46
C ASN A 2 -3.88 -72.25 -15.85
N LYS A 3 -4.96 -72.92 -15.42
CA LYS A 3 -6.08 -72.29 -14.71
C LYS A 3 -5.60 -71.48 -13.50
N LEU A 4 -4.46 -71.87 -12.91
CA LEU A 4 -3.75 -71.14 -11.87
C LEU A 4 -3.24 -69.75 -12.32
N LEU A 5 -2.74 -69.65 -13.55
CA LEU A 5 -2.16 -68.42 -14.09
C LEU A 5 -3.25 -67.40 -14.49
N ILE A 6 -4.39 -67.91 -14.98
CA ILE A 6 -5.59 -67.08 -15.21
C ILE A 6 -6.15 -66.58 -13.87
N PHE A 7 -6.19 -67.44 -12.84
CA PHE A 7 -6.66 -67.04 -11.51
C PHE A 7 -5.78 -65.97 -10.85
N ILE A 8 -4.45 -66.07 -11.00
CA ILE A 8 -3.50 -65.07 -10.49
C ILE A 8 -3.69 -63.74 -11.22
N ILE A 9 -3.85 -63.74 -12.54
CA ILE A 9 -4.10 -62.51 -13.30
C ILE A 9 -5.43 -61.87 -12.90
N THR A 10 -6.51 -62.65 -12.73
CA THR A 10 -7.79 -62.12 -12.27
C THR A 10 -7.76 -61.62 -10.82
N ALA A 11 -7.00 -62.28 -9.93
CA ALA A 11 -6.85 -61.87 -8.54
C ALA A 11 -6.02 -60.58 -8.41
N VAL A 12 -4.97 -60.41 -9.23
CA VAL A 12 -4.17 -59.18 -9.29
C VAL A 12 -5.00 -58.01 -9.82
N VAL A 13 -5.84 -58.23 -10.83
CA VAL A 13 -6.76 -57.19 -11.35
C VAL A 13 -7.82 -56.79 -10.32
N LEU A 14 -8.32 -57.74 -9.52
CA LEU A 14 -9.25 -57.47 -8.41
C LEU A 14 -8.58 -56.74 -7.24
N LEU A 15 -7.31 -57.03 -6.94
CA LEU A 15 -6.55 -56.33 -5.91
C LEU A 15 -6.14 -54.91 -6.34
N LEU A 16 -5.99 -54.66 -7.65
CA LEU A 16 -5.79 -53.32 -8.21
C LEU A 16 -7.07 -52.47 -8.22
N ASN A 17 -8.25 -53.10 -8.25
CA ASN A 17 -9.54 -52.39 -8.23
C ASN A 17 -10.08 -52.09 -6.81
N ASN A 18 -9.53 -52.73 -5.76
CA ASN A 18 -10.01 -52.57 -4.37
C ASN A 18 -9.08 -51.79 -3.46
N ASN A 19 -7.93 -51.34 -3.94
CA ASN A 19 -7.28 -50.20 -3.34
C ASN A 19 -7.89 -48.97 -4.01
N SER A 20 -8.78 -48.31 -3.28
CA SER A 20 -8.94 -46.87 -3.38
C SER A 20 -7.55 -46.26 -3.24
N THR A 21 -6.83 -46.19 -4.37
CA THR A 21 -5.71 -45.29 -4.53
C THR A 21 -6.29 -43.96 -4.15
N ALA A 22 -5.80 -43.46 -3.02
CA ALA A 22 -5.90 -42.09 -2.60
C ALA A 22 -5.78 -41.25 -3.87
N GLN A 23 -6.92 -40.77 -4.34
CA GLN A 23 -6.94 -39.64 -5.23
C GLN A 23 -6.36 -38.56 -4.35
N GLU A 24 -5.06 -38.28 -4.50
CA GLU A 24 -4.53 -37.00 -4.10
C GLU A 24 -5.44 -36.00 -4.79
N ASP A 25 -6.32 -35.40 -3.99
CA ASP A 25 -7.30 -34.41 -4.40
C ASP A 25 -6.53 -33.18 -4.91
N THR A 26 -6.01 -33.32 -6.13
CA THR A 26 -5.53 -32.22 -6.96
C THR A 26 -6.70 -31.32 -7.37
N SER A 27 -7.93 -31.80 -7.18
CA SER A 27 -9.18 -31.05 -7.18
C SER A 27 -9.20 -29.87 -6.18
N ALA A 28 -8.51 -29.97 -5.04
CA ALA A 28 -8.50 -28.93 -4.01
C ALA A 28 -7.57 -27.73 -4.33
N TYR A 29 -6.76 -27.82 -5.39
CA TYR A 29 -5.86 -26.75 -5.83
C TYR A 29 -6.30 -26.08 -7.12
N HIS A 30 -7.44 -26.47 -7.68
CA HIS A 30 -8.12 -25.66 -8.68
C HIS A 30 -8.86 -24.54 -7.96
N THR A 31 -8.13 -23.54 -7.47
CA THR A 31 -8.70 -22.21 -7.37
C THR A 31 -9.06 -21.83 -8.80
N GLU A 32 -10.35 -21.73 -9.12
CA GLU A 32 -10.76 -21.05 -10.34
C GLU A 32 -10.12 -19.66 -10.30
N LEU A 33 -9.05 -19.50 -11.07
CA LEU A 33 -8.44 -18.19 -11.23
C LEU A 33 -9.51 -17.37 -11.94
N ASN A 34 -10.09 -16.41 -11.22
CA ASN A 34 -10.85 -15.35 -11.84
C ASN A 34 -10.01 -14.85 -13.02
N PRO A 35 -10.55 -14.85 -14.25
CA PRO A 35 -9.76 -14.48 -15.42
C PRO A 35 -9.17 -13.11 -15.16
N VAL A 36 -7.85 -13.05 -15.01
CA VAL A 36 -7.12 -11.79 -14.88
C VAL A 36 -7.37 -11.05 -16.18
N LYS A 37 -8.35 -10.14 -16.16
CA LYS A 37 -8.60 -9.26 -17.29
C LYS A 37 -7.34 -8.40 -17.40
N ILE A 38 -6.48 -8.75 -18.36
CA ILE A 38 -5.35 -7.92 -18.74
C ILE A 38 -5.95 -6.66 -19.37
N VAL A 39 -6.32 -5.70 -18.53
CA VAL A 39 -6.64 -4.35 -18.99
C VAL A 39 -5.38 -3.89 -19.71
N ARG A 40 -5.45 -3.72 -21.04
CA ARG A 40 -4.37 -3.11 -21.83
C ARG A 40 -3.90 -1.89 -21.04
N SER A 41 -2.69 -1.99 -20.49
CA SER A 41 -2.21 -1.07 -19.47
C SER A 41 -2.05 0.32 -20.08
N ASN A 42 -3.05 1.16 -19.86
CA ASN A 42 -2.87 2.59 -20.00
C ASN A 42 -1.82 2.99 -18.95
N SER A 43 -0.73 3.63 -19.38
CA SER A 43 0.38 4.02 -18.49
C SER A 43 -0.10 4.84 -17.29
N ALA A 44 -1.17 5.63 -17.46
CA ALA A 44 -1.81 6.38 -16.38
C ALA A 44 -2.48 5.47 -15.34
N TYR A 45 -3.18 4.42 -15.77
CA TYR A 45 -3.83 3.47 -14.86
C TYR A 45 -2.80 2.69 -14.04
N ALA A 46 -1.77 2.15 -14.70
CA ALA A 46 -0.72 1.41 -13.99
C ALA A 46 0.07 2.30 -13.01
N TYR A 47 0.29 3.56 -13.36
CA TYR A 47 0.89 4.53 -12.45
C TYR A 47 -0.01 4.78 -11.23
N GLU A 48 -1.30 5.01 -11.45
CA GLU A 48 -2.24 5.26 -10.36
C GLU A 48 -2.45 4.03 -9.47
N LEU A 49 -2.53 2.84 -10.07
CA LEU A 49 -2.60 1.56 -9.37
C LEU A 49 -1.45 1.38 -8.39
N LYS A 50 -0.21 1.64 -8.82
CA LYS A 50 0.97 1.54 -7.94
C LYS A 50 0.87 2.49 -6.74
N ARG A 51 0.39 3.71 -6.97
CA ARG A 51 0.21 4.71 -5.91
C ARG A 51 -0.89 4.29 -4.93
N VAL A 52 -2.02 3.79 -5.44
CA VAL A 52 -3.14 3.30 -4.61
C VAL A 52 -2.70 2.07 -3.82
N GLN A 53 -2.04 1.08 -4.43
CA GLN A 53 -1.51 -0.09 -3.72
C GLN A 53 -0.55 0.30 -2.59
N LYS A 54 0.28 1.32 -2.80
CA LYS A 54 1.18 1.85 -1.76
C LYS A 54 0.41 2.54 -0.64
N LEU A 55 -0.57 3.39 -0.95
CA LEU A 55 -1.15 4.35 0.01
C LEU A 55 -2.47 3.90 0.65
N TYR A 56 -3.24 3.07 -0.06
CA TYR A 56 -4.57 2.67 0.39
C TYR A 56 -4.58 1.87 1.70
N PRO A 57 -3.60 0.98 1.99
CA PRO A 57 -3.53 0.30 3.28
C PRO A 57 -3.46 1.27 4.47
N TYR A 58 -2.75 2.40 4.29
CA TYR A 58 -2.63 3.44 5.32
C TYR A 58 -3.95 4.19 5.54
N ALA A 59 -4.70 4.45 4.46
CA ALA A 59 -6.00 5.09 4.55
C ALA A 59 -7.03 4.17 5.24
N LEU A 60 -7.05 2.89 4.89
CA LEU A 60 -7.89 1.88 5.52
C LEU A 60 -7.57 1.74 7.02
N TYR A 61 -6.28 1.66 7.36
CA TYR A 61 -5.85 1.61 8.77
C TYR A 61 -6.28 2.85 9.55
N ALA A 62 -6.10 4.04 8.99
CA ALA A 62 -6.55 5.28 9.62
C ALA A 62 -8.07 5.29 9.83
N ALA A 63 -8.85 4.86 8.82
CA ALA A 63 -10.30 4.78 8.93
C ALA A 63 -10.74 3.80 10.03
N ALA A 64 -10.11 2.63 10.12
CA ALA A 64 -10.39 1.65 11.16
C ALA A 64 -10.13 2.21 12.57
N ILE A 65 -8.99 2.87 12.78
CA ILE A 65 -8.65 3.48 14.07
C ILE A 65 -9.62 4.61 14.44
N LEU A 66 -10.08 5.40 13.46
CA LEU A 66 -11.06 6.46 13.71
C LEU A 66 -12.44 5.89 14.05
N HIS A 67 -12.85 4.79 13.42
CA HIS A 67 -14.09 4.10 13.74
C HIS A 67 -14.04 3.51 15.15
N GLU A 68 -12.96 2.80 15.50
CA GLU A 68 -12.76 2.25 16.84
C GLU A 68 -12.75 3.36 17.90
N LEU A 69 -12.12 4.50 17.59
CA LEU A 69 -12.16 5.66 18.48
C LEU A 69 -13.57 6.22 18.62
N ASP A 70 -14.34 6.35 17.54
CA ASP A 70 -15.73 6.83 17.61
C ASP A 70 -16.60 5.89 18.47
N ASP A 71 -16.44 4.57 18.34
CA ASP A 71 -17.13 3.57 19.16
C ASP A 71 -16.73 3.68 20.65
N GLU A 72 -15.43 3.79 20.93
CA GLU A 72 -14.92 3.96 22.29
C GLU A 72 -15.46 5.24 22.93
N LEU A 73 -15.46 6.35 22.19
CA LEU A 73 -15.95 7.64 22.67
C LEU A 73 -17.47 7.65 22.89
N ALA A 74 -18.24 6.90 22.11
CA ALA A 74 -19.70 6.81 22.27
C ALA A 74 -20.10 6.15 23.60
N SER A 75 -19.23 5.29 24.15
CA SER A 75 -19.46 4.60 25.43
C SER A 75 -19.08 5.44 26.68
N MET A 76 -18.55 6.66 26.49
CA MET A 76 -17.99 7.46 27.58
C MET A 76 -18.90 8.62 27.99
N ASP A 77 -19.19 8.73 29.29
CA ASP A 77 -19.99 9.86 29.83
C ASP A 77 -19.13 11.09 30.17
N LYS A 78 -17.86 10.87 30.52
CA LYS A 78 -17.00 11.92 31.09
C LYS A 78 -16.24 12.65 29.99
N LYS A 79 -16.56 13.93 29.79
CA LYS A 79 -15.83 14.85 28.86
C LYS A 79 -14.30 14.81 29.01
N ARG A 80 -13.80 14.65 30.25
CA ARG A 80 -12.36 14.56 30.51
C ARG A 80 -11.74 13.28 29.95
N GLN A 81 -12.46 12.16 30.02
CA GLN A 81 -12.02 10.86 29.51
C GLN A 81 -12.03 10.86 27.98
N ILE A 82 -13.13 11.32 27.37
CA ILE A 82 -13.25 11.53 25.91
C ILE A 82 -12.05 12.30 25.36
N LYS A 83 -11.70 13.42 26.00
CA LYS A 83 -10.56 14.25 25.59
C LYS A 83 -9.22 13.56 25.77
N LYS A 84 -9.07 12.75 26.82
CA LYS A 84 -7.82 12.02 27.10
C LYS A 84 -7.62 10.93 26.05
N THR A 85 -8.62 10.07 25.84
CA THR A 85 -8.60 9.00 24.84
C THR A 85 -8.35 9.55 23.44
N SER A 86 -9.12 10.56 23.02
CA SER A 86 -8.93 11.22 21.71
C SER A 86 -7.48 11.68 21.50
N LYS A 87 -6.88 12.30 22.53
CA LYS A 87 -5.50 12.79 22.48
C LYS A 87 -4.49 11.65 22.37
N GLU A 88 -4.68 10.58 23.13
CA GLU A 88 -3.75 9.43 23.16
C GLU A 88 -3.76 8.70 21.81
N THR A 89 -4.94 8.41 21.28
CA THR A 89 -5.11 7.78 19.96
C THR A 89 -4.55 8.67 18.84
N GLN A 90 -4.83 9.98 18.86
CA GLN A 90 -4.27 10.92 17.87
C GLN A 90 -2.75 10.95 17.93
N SER A 91 -2.15 11.04 19.12
CA SER A 91 -0.69 11.10 19.28
C SER A 91 -0.05 9.81 18.75
N LYS A 92 -0.61 8.66 19.13
CA LYS A 92 -0.13 7.36 18.67
C LYS A 92 -0.18 7.24 17.14
N LEU A 93 -1.31 7.60 16.54
CA LEU A 93 -1.47 7.55 15.08
C LEU A 93 -0.47 8.48 14.37
N PHE A 94 -0.29 9.70 14.87
CA PHE A 94 0.68 10.64 14.32
C PHE A 94 2.12 10.10 14.44
N ASP A 95 2.50 9.57 15.59
CA ASP A 95 3.84 9.05 15.83
C ASP A 95 4.15 7.83 14.93
N GLU A 96 3.14 6.97 14.70
CA GLU A 96 3.25 5.83 13.80
C GLU A 96 3.39 6.25 12.34
N PHE A 97 2.63 7.27 11.91
CA PHE A 97 2.65 7.72 10.52
C PHE A 97 3.76 8.74 10.22
N ASN A 98 4.36 9.38 11.22
CA ASN A 98 5.29 10.50 11.04
C ASN A 98 6.47 10.18 10.11
N TYR A 99 7.09 9.00 10.24
CA TYR A 99 8.23 8.63 9.39
C TYR A 99 7.80 8.17 8.00
N MET A 100 6.68 7.46 7.91
CA MET A 100 6.08 7.10 6.62
C MET A 100 5.72 8.36 5.81
N ILE A 101 5.04 9.33 6.43
CA ILE A 101 4.66 10.58 5.78
C ILE A 101 5.89 11.38 5.32
N LYS A 102 6.96 11.39 6.11
CA LYS A 102 8.22 12.05 5.72
C LYS A 102 8.87 11.42 4.50
N ASP A 103 8.60 10.14 4.24
CA ASP A 103 9.09 9.41 3.07
C ASP A 103 8.22 9.59 1.83
N LEU A 104 7.01 10.14 1.96
CA LEU A 104 6.10 10.36 0.84
C LEU A 104 6.51 11.55 -0.03
N TYR A 105 6.32 11.40 -1.34
CA TYR A 105 6.29 12.57 -2.24
C TYR A 105 5.06 13.44 -1.93
N ARG A 106 5.13 14.74 -2.25
CA ARG A 106 4.00 15.68 -2.04
C ARG A 106 2.70 15.19 -2.68
N SER A 107 2.77 14.65 -3.90
CA SER A 107 1.61 14.09 -4.61
C SER A 107 1.07 12.81 -3.97
N GLU A 108 1.93 11.99 -3.37
CA GLU A 108 1.52 10.81 -2.60
C GLU A 108 0.83 11.22 -1.31
N GLY A 109 1.38 12.19 -0.58
CA GLY A 109 0.73 12.78 0.59
C GLY A 109 -0.66 13.31 0.29
N LYS A 110 -0.81 14.06 -0.80
CA LYS A 110 -2.12 14.55 -1.27
C LYS A 110 -3.10 13.42 -1.58
N LEU A 111 -2.62 12.36 -2.23
CA LEU A 111 -3.44 11.18 -2.50
C LEU A 111 -3.82 10.44 -1.21
N LEU A 112 -2.92 10.30 -0.25
CA LEU A 112 -3.24 9.67 1.04
C LEU A 112 -4.35 10.44 1.78
N MET A 113 -4.27 11.77 1.86
CA MET A 113 -5.31 12.59 2.49
C MET A 113 -6.67 12.43 1.80
N LYS A 114 -6.65 12.37 0.47
CA LYS A 114 -7.81 12.09 -0.37
C LYS A 114 -8.42 10.72 -0.08
N LEU A 115 -7.60 9.68 0.00
CA LEU A 115 -8.06 8.33 0.34
C LEU A 115 -8.64 8.28 1.76
N ILE A 116 -8.03 8.96 2.73
CA ILE A 116 -8.59 9.10 4.08
C ILE A 116 -9.97 9.77 4.04
N HIS A 117 -10.11 10.87 3.29
CA HIS A 117 -11.41 11.51 3.09
C HIS A 117 -12.42 10.57 2.42
N ARG A 118 -12.01 9.75 1.46
CA ARG A 118 -12.87 8.75 0.82
C ARG A 118 -13.44 7.74 1.82
N GLU A 119 -12.60 7.21 2.70
CA GLU A 119 -13.01 6.16 3.65
C GLU A 119 -13.76 6.72 4.87
N THR A 120 -13.45 7.94 5.28
CA THR A 120 -13.96 8.51 6.56
C THR A 120 -14.99 9.62 6.37
N GLY A 121 -15.09 10.18 5.16
CA GLY A 121 -15.88 11.39 4.89
C GLY A 121 -15.31 12.67 5.51
N MET A 122 -14.15 12.61 6.18
CA MET A 122 -13.52 13.75 6.84
C MET A 122 -12.15 14.05 6.24
N THR A 123 -11.89 15.33 6.01
CA THR A 123 -10.54 15.81 5.68
C THR A 123 -9.61 15.64 6.88
N VAL A 124 -8.29 15.57 6.63
CA VAL A 124 -7.30 15.48 7.72
C VAL A 124 -7.42 16.66 8.68
N ASP A 125 -7.71 17.85 8.15
CA ASP A 125 -7.99 19.04 8.93
C ASP A 125 -9.24 18.89 9.85
N GLU A 126 -10.34 18.33 9.33
CA GLU A 126 -11.53 18.01 10.13
C GLU A 126 -11.23 16.95 11.20
N ILE A 127 -10.47 15.90 10.88
CA ILE A 127 -10.04 14.87 11.84
C ILE A 127 -9.22 15.52 12.98
N ILE A 128 -8.21 16.33 12.64
CA ILE A 128 -7.38 17.04 13.62
C ILE A 128 -8.24 17.94 14.52
N ARG A 129 -9.26 18.60 13.97
CA ARG A 129 -10.17 19.48 14.70
C ARG A 129 -11.25 18.75 15.50
N ARG A 130 -11.65 17.53 15.13
CA ARG A 130 -12.69 16.75 15.81
C ARG A 130 -12.14 16.17 17.11
N TYR A 131 -10.98 15.52 17.06
CA TYR A 131 -10.39 14.80 18.19
C TYR A 131 -9.50 15.68 19.09
N ARG A 132 -9.95 16.92 19.35
CA ARG A 132 -9.16 18.04 19.94
C ARG A 132 -8.31 17.67 21.15
N GLY A 133 -6.99 17.90 21.05
CA GLY A 133 -6.02 17.78 22.14
C GLY A 133 -5.07 18.97 22.27
N LYS A 134 -4.34 19.09 23.40
CA LYS A 134 -3.32 20.14 23.62
C LYS A 134 -2.13 20.06 22.64
N LEU A 135 -1.97 18.94 21.93
CA LEU A 135 -0.91 18.71 20.93
C LEU A 135 -1.36 19.03 19.48
N GLN A 136 -2.62 19.47 19.29
CA GLN A 136 -3.21 19.74 17.98
C GLN A 136 -2.38 20.74 17.17
N ALA A 137 -1.91 21.82 17.79
CA ALA A 137 -1.13 22.85 17.08
C ALA A 137 0.18 22.30 16.51
N THR A 138 0.85 21.39 17.23
CA THR A 138 2.10 20.75 16.79
C THR A 138 1.86 19.77 15.64
N VAL A 139 0.82 18.93 15.75
CA VAL A 139 0.42 18.00 14.68
C VAL A 139 0.02 18.78 13.43
N TYR A 140 -0.85 19.79 13.60
CA TYR A 140 -1.32 20.65 12.52
C TYR A 140 -0.17 21.37 11.83
N THR A 141 0.73 21.99 12.59
CA THR A 141 1.90 22.70 12.03
C THR A 141 2.83 21.74 11.28
N SER A 142 3.07 20.54 11.84
CA SER A 142 3.90 19.52 11.20
C SER A 142 3.30 19.08 9.86
N MET A 143 2.01 18.73 9.87
CA MET A 143 1.28 18.28 8.67
C MET A 143 1.18 19.39 7.63
N ALA A 144 0.86 20.62 8.04
CA ALA A 144 0.78 21.77 7.14
C ALA A 144 2.13 22.05 6.45
N LYS A 145 3.26 21.91 7.16
CA LYS A 145 4.59 22.01 6.54
C LYS A 145 4.88 20.85 5.57
N MET A 146 4.44 19.65 5.91
CA MET A 146 4.64 18.42 5.09
C MET A 146 3.73 18.36 3.86
N PHE A 147 2.63 19.09 3.81
CA PHE A 147 1.67 19.05 2.70
C PHE A 147 1.30 20.42 2.14
N GLU A 148 2.19 21.41 2.27
CA GLU A 148 1.99 22.77 1.72
C GLU A 148 0.66 23.41 2.15
N GLN A 149 0.26 23.14 3.39
CA GLN A 149 -0.97 23.63 4.04
C GLN A 149 -2.29 23.09 3.45
N ASP A 150 -2.23 22.14 2.52
CA ASP A 150 -3.41 21.58 1.85
C ASP A 150 -3.99 20.38 2.63
N LEU A 151 -4.43 20.61 3.88
CA LEU A 151 -5.00 19.56 4.74
C LEU A 151 -6.51 19.37 4.56
N THR A 152 -7.13 20.23 3.76
CA THR A 152 -8.58 20.31 3.50
C THR A 152 -8.99 19.61 2.20
N VAL A 153 -8.07 18.86 1.59
CA VAL A 153 -8.33 18.19 0.31
C VAL A 153 -9.44 17.16 0.45
N ARG A 154 -10.41 17.26 -0.46
CA ARG A 154 -11.51 16.31 -0.59
C ARG A 154 -11.30 15.36 -1.76
N TYR A 155 -11.90 14.19 -1.64
CA TYR A 155 -11.95 13.17 -2.68
C TYR A 155 -13.13 13.40 -3.63
N ASP A 156 -12.89 13.36 -4.93
CA ASP A 156 -13.90 13.59 -5.97
C ASP A 156 -13.97 12.39 -6.93
N PRO A 157 -14.81 11.37 -6.64
CA PRO A 157 -14.87 10.13 -7.43
C PRO A 157 -15.44 10.33 -8.84
N SER A 158 -16.21 11.40 -9.06
CA SER A 158 -16.87 11.67 -10.34
C SER A 158 -16.06 12.59 -11.25
N GLY A 159 -15.21 13.44 -10.68
CA GLY A 159 -14.34 14.35 -11.41
C GLY A 159 -12.87 13.96 -11.32
N LYS A 160 -12.11 14.69 -10.49
CA LYS A 160 -10.63 14.66 -10.52
C LYS A 160 -10.02 13.34 -10.09
N ASP A 161 -10.71 12.57 -9.25
CA ASP A 161 -10.21 11.30 -8.70
C ASP A 161 -10.88 10.08 -9.35
N LYS A 162 -11.58 10.25 -10.48
CA LYS A 162 -12.27 9.15 -11.18
C LYS A 162 -11.37 7.98 -11.57
N LEU A 163 -10.10 8.24 -11.93
CA LEU A 163 -9.15 7.18 -12.24
C LEU A 163 -8.75 6.41 -10.99
N THR A 164 -8.45 7.12 -9.90
CA THR A 164 -8.19 6.55 -8.58
C THR A 164 -9.38 5.72 -8.11
N GLU A 165 -10.59 6.24 -8.30
CA GLU A 165 -11.83 5.53 -7.93
C GLU A 165 -11.97 4.24 -8.72
N LYS A 166 -11.74 4.28 -10.03
CA LYS A 166 -11.74 3.07 -10.85
C LYS A 166 -10.76 2.03 -10.32
N VAL A 167 -9.52 2.42 -10.02
CA VAL A 167 -8.52 1.51 -9.44
C VAL A 167 -9.02 0.89 -8.14
N ILE A 168 -9.61 1.69 -7.25
CA ILE A 168 -10.14 1.17 -5.97
C ILE A 168 -11.31 0.21 -6.21
N GLN A 169 -12.20 0.49 -7.15
CA GLN A 169 -13.28 -0.43 -7.51
C GLN A 169 -12.73 -1.73 -8.09
N ASP A 170 -11.70 -1.66 -8.95
CA ASP A 170 -11.04 -2.84 -9.50
C ASP A 170 -10.36 -3.67 -8.39
N ILE A 171 -9.79 -3.03 -7.36
CA ILE A 171 -9.29 -3.70 -6.15
C ILE A 171 -10.44 -4.36 -5.36
N LYS A 172 -11.54 -3.63 -5.10
CA LYS A 172 -12.69 -4.14 -4.33
C LYS A 172 -13.39 -5.31 -5.02
N ASN A 173 -13.39 -5.34 -6.34
CA ASN A 173 -13.95 -6.42 -7.15
C ASN A 173 -12.95 -7.56 -7.41
N GLU A 174 -11.80 -7.57 -6.73
CA GLU A 174 -10.73 -8.57 -6.88
C GLU A 174 -10.19 -8.70 -8.32
N ALA A 175 -10.42 -7.69 -9.17
CA ALA A 175 -9.90 -7.66 -10.53
C ALA A 175 -8.38 -7.38 -10.56
N VAL A 176 -7.84 -6.83 -9.46
CA VAL A 176 -6.42 -6.55 -9.27
C VAL A 176 -6.01 -6.95 -7.86
N TYR A 177 -4.83 -7.58 -7.73
CA TYR A 177 -4.24 -7.91 -6.45
C TYR A 177 -3.98 -6.67 -5.58
N PHE A 178 -4.34 -6.75 -4.31
CA PHE A 178 -4.11 -5.72 -3.32
C PHE A 178 -3.77 -6.36 -1.97
N ASP A 179 -2.66 -5.92 -1.38
CA ASP A 179 -2.30 -6.26 0.00
C ASP A 179 -2.79 -5.14 0.94
N PRO A 180 -3.82 -5.37 1.77
CA PRO A 180 -4.32 -4.37 2.71
C PRO A 180 -3.42 -4.18 3.95
N THR A 181 -2.31 -4.90 4.04
CA THR A 181 -1.45 -4.89 5.23
C THR A 181 -0.75 -3.55 5.41
N TYR A 182 -1.02 -2.90 6.54
CA TYR A 182 -0.30 -1.71 6.97
C TYR A 182 1.13 -2.04 7.40
N LYS A 183 2.11 -1.37 6.79
CA LYS A 183 3.52 -1.45 7.17
C LYS A 183 3.96 -0.18 7.87
N LYS A 184 4.26 -0.29 9.16
CA LYS A 184 4.81 0.80 9.98
C LYS A 184 6.25 1.06 9.56
N VAL A 185 6.56 2.32 9.25
CA VAL A 185 7.93 2.77 8.96
C VAL A 185 8.57 3.27 10.24
N THR A 186 9.61 2.60 10.70
CA THR A 186 10.39 2.99 11.87
C THR A 186 11.32 4.17 11.56
N LYS A 187 11.81 4.82 12.62
CA LYS A 187 12.78 5.92 12.47
C LYS A 187 14.09 5.44 11.86
N GLU A 188 14.47 4.22 12.22
CA GLU A 188 15.67 3.52 11.82
C GLU A 188 15.63 3.23 10.32
N GLU A 189 14.56 2.59 9.84
CA GLU A 189 14.33 2.32 8.42
C GLU A 189 14.33 3.62 7.59
N TYR A 190 13.65 4.68 8.07
CA TYR A 190 13.66 5.98 7.40
C TYR A 190 15.08 6.57 7.29
N LYS A 191 15.88 6.48 8.36
CA LYS A 191 17.26 6.99 8.35
C LYS A 191 18.15 6.19 7.39
N GLU A 192 17.97 4.87 7.34
CA GLU A 192 18.68 3.98 6.43
C GLU A 192 18.35 4.32 4.97
N GLY A 193 17.06 4.39 4.62
CA GLY A 193 16.63 4.79 3.28
C GLY A 193 17.18 6.17 2.87
N MET A 194 17.20 7.14 3.79
CA MET A 194 17.80 8.46 3.52
C MET A 194 19.32 8.41 3.35
N LYS A 195 20.03 7.51 4.04
CA LYS A 195 21.47 7.30 3.87
C LYS A 195 21.75 6.70 2.49
N GLU A 196 21.00 5.67 2.09
CA GLU A 196 21.09 5.05 0.78
C GLU A 196 20.82 6.04 -0.36
N TYR A 197 19.74 6.82 -0.25
CA TYR A 197 19.41 7.87 -1.22
C TYR A 197 20.55 8.88 -1.39
N ARG A 198 21.17 9.32 -0.29
CA ARG A 198 22.31 10.26 -0.33
C ARG A 198 23.53 9.64 -1.01
N THR A 199 23.84 8.38 -0.71
CA THR A 199 24.92 7.63 -1.34
C THR A 199 24.68 7.49 -2.83
N SER A 200 23.50 6.99 -3.24
CA SER A 200 23.11 6.86 -4.65
C SER A 200 23.17 8.20 -5.40
N LYS A 201 22.69 9.30 -4.79
CA LYS A 201 22.81 10.64 -5.38
C LYS A 201 24.25 11.11 -5.54
N LYS A 202 25.15 10.76 -4.63
CA LYS A 202 26.57 11.06 -4.74
C LYS A 202 27.21 10.27 -5.88
N GLU A 203 26.91 8.98 -5.98
CA GLU A 203 27.38 8.08 -7.05
C GLU A 203 26.90 8.56 -8.42
N MET A 204 25.60 8.83 -8.58
CA MET A 204 25.04 9.38 -9.83
C MET A 204 25.71 10.69 -10.25
N ARG A 205 26.06 11.56 -9.29
CA ARG A 205 26.77 12.81 -9.58
C ARG A 205 28.21 12.55 -10.04
N GLN A 206 28.88 11.56 -9.47
CA GLN A 206 30.23 11.17 -9.84
C GLN A 206 30.24 10.52 -11.23
N GLU A 207 29.35 9.57 -11.50
CA GLU A 207 29.19 8.94 -12.81
C GLU A 207 28.89 9.97 -13.90
N LYS A 208 27.99 10.93 -13.64
CA LYS A 208 27.70 12.02 -14.57
C LYS A 208 28.92 12.93 -14.82
N ARG A 209 29.83 13.07 -13.86
CA ARG A 209 31.08 13.83 -14.02
C ARG A 209 32.08 13.07 -14.86
N GLU A 210 32.26 11.78 -14.62
CA GLU A 210 33.16 10.93 -15.41
C GLU A 210 32.68 10.81 -16.86
N ARG A 211 31.39 10.51 -17.08
CA ARG A 211 30.79 10.49 -18.42
C ARG A 211 31.04 11.79 -19.20
N LYS A 212 30.87 12.95 -18.54
CA LYS A 212 31.17 14.26 -19.17
C LYS A 212 32.65 14.47 -19.46
N LYS A 213 33.57 13.92 -18.66
CA LYS A 213 35.01 14.00 -18.94
C LYS A 213 35.38 13.14 -20.13
N ASP A 214 34.81 11.94 -20.22
CA ASP A 214 35.06 11.01 -21.32
C ASP A 214 34.50 11.55 -22.63
N GLU A 215 33.26 12.06 -22.63
CA GLU A 215 32.67 12.79 -23.77
C GLU A 215 33.56 13.96 -24.24
N ARG A 216 34.21 14.69 -23.31
CA ARG A 216 35.13 15.79 -23.66
C ARG A 216 36.45 15.28 -24.25
N LYS A 217 36.98 14.16 -23.77
CA LYS A 217 38.19 13.54 -24.31
C LYS A 217 37.94 13.02 -25.72
N GLU A 218 36.83 12.32 -25.95
CA GLU A 218 36.41 11.83 -27.27
C GLU A 218 36.27 12.97 -28.28
N LYS A 219 35.58 14.06 -27.91
CA LYS A 219 35.45 15.25 -28.77
C LYS A 219 36.80 15.87 -29.13
N ARG A 220 37.76 15.94 -28.19
CA ARG A 220 39.12 16.44 -28.43
C ARG A 220 39.95 15.53 -29.33
N GLN A 221 39.70 14.23 -29.29
CA GLN A 221 40.36 13.27 -30.19
C GLN A 221 39.78 13.32 -31.60
N ALA A 222 38.45 13.47 -31.71
CA ALA A 222 37.76 13.62 -32.99
C ALA A 222 38.15 14.92 -33.71
N SER A 223 38.40 16.02 -33.00
CA SER A 223 38.81 17.30 -33.61
C SER A 223 40.28 17.37 -34.06
N LYS A 224 41.08 16.34 -33.77
CA LYS A 224 42.51 16.26 -34.16
C LYS A 224 42.75 15.37 -35.39
N LYS A 225 41.71 14.69 -35.87
CA LYS A 225 41.69 13.96 -37.15
C LYS A 225 41.05 14.82 -38.22
#